data_AF-A0A3M1B9A2-F1
#
_entry.id   AF-A0A3M1B9A2-F1
#
_cell.length_a   1.000
_cell.length_b   1.000
_cell.length_c   1.000
_cell.angle_alpha   90.00
_cell.angle_beta   90.00
_cell.angle_gamma   90.00
#
_symmetry.space_group_name_H-M   'P 1'
#
loop_
_entity.id
_entity.type
_entity.pdbx_description
1 polymer ?
#
loop_
_entity_poly.entity_id
_entity_poly.type
_entity_poly.pdbx_seq_one_letter_code
_entity_poly.pdbx_strand_id
1 'polypeptide(L)'
;MPGAWTETEVLAIVEVYFDMLAMELKGIPYNKAQHNRELAQRLNNRSKGSIEMKHMNISAILHELGMPSISGYKPYSNYQRNLLPDAVLDRLAANPDLTEIVRNDVDSAVEVPTVTDILDRLETPPTMNMPKKSKETREPTGKYTIRTNFLKLEAANKSLGDAGEQFALNFERAWLISHGKDSLADKIEHVAKTQGDGAGFDIRSFEPDGTDRFIEVKTTKYGRYSPFFVSANELRFSEEHAKYYHLHRIFQFRDDPRLFSLSGSVGKNFILSPTEYRASLS
;
A
#
# COMPACT_ATOMS: atom_id res chain seq x y z
N MET A 1 26.21 -24.02 3.46
CA MET A 1 24.96 -23.25 3.63
C MET A 1 25.27 -22.08 4.54
N PRO A 2 24.97 -20.83 4.16
CA PRO A 2 25.23 -19.72 5.08
C PRO A 2 24.41 -19.92 6.36
N GLY A 3 25.02 -19.64 7.51
CA GLY A 3 24.40 -19.79 8.83
C GLY A 3 23.28 -18.76 9.08
N ALA A 4 22.83 -18.63 10.32
CA ALA A 4 21.89 -17.58 10.70
C ALA A 4 22.42 -16.18 10.31
N TRP A 5 21.53 -15.25 9.96
CA TRP A 5 21.92 -13.85 9.73
C TRP A 5 22.48 -13.25 11.02
N THR A 6 23.70 -12.71 10.93
CA THR A 6 24.39 -12.03 12.03
C THR A 6 23.90 -10.59 12.20
N GLU A 7 24.19 -9.97 13.33
CA GLU A 7 23.89 -8.54 13.58
C GLU A 7 24.52 -7.64 12.52
N THR A 8 25.81 -7.83 12.20
CA THR A 8 26.52 -7.05 11.18
C THR A 8 25.88 -7.18 9.79
N GLU A 9 25.49 -8.39 9.39
CA GLU A 9 24.80 -8.59 8.11
C GLU A 9 23.42 -7.93 8.10
N VAL A 10 22.70 -7.95 9.23
CA VAL A 10 21.39 -7.30 9.38
C VAL A 10 21.52 -5.78 9.31
N LEU A 11 22.51 -5.18 9.97
CA LEU A 11 22.74 -3.74 9.90
C LEU A 11 23.07 -3.30 8.47
N ALA A 12 23.97 -4.02 7.79
CA ALA A 12 24.37 -3.71 6.42
C ALA A 12 23.19 -3.77 5.43
N ILE A 13 22.30 -4.75 5.57
CA ILE A 13 21.15 -4.89 4.67
C ILE A 13 20.05 -3.85 4.95
N VAL A 14 19.84 -3.47 6.22
CA VAL A 14 18.90 -2.40 6.57
C VAL A 14 19.40 -1.05 6.03
N GLU A 15 20.71 -0.78 6.14
CA GLU A 15 21.33 0.42 5.58
C GLU A 15 21.14 0.52 4.07
N VAL A 16 21.50 -0.52 3.32
CA VAL A 16 21.32 -0.54 1.85
C VAL A 16 19.85 -0.41 1.46
N TYR A 17 18.93 -1.03 2.21
CA TYR A 17 17.50 -0.87 1.97
C TYR A 17 17.06 0.59 2.14
N PHE A 18 17.51 1.27 3.20
CA PHE A 18 17.15 2.67 3.46
C PHE A 18 17.75 3.65 2.48
N ASP A 19 18.96 3.41 1.98
CA ASP A 19 19.54 4.20 0.91
C ASP A 19 18.67 4.13 -0.35
N MET A 20 18.25 2.91 -0.73
CA MET A 20 17.34 2.71 -1.86
C MET A 20 15.95 3.32 -1.62
N LEU A 21 15.40 3.21 -0.42
CA LEU A 21 14.12 3.83 -0.08
C LEU A 21 14.20 5.35 -0.17
N ALA A 22 15.28 5.96 0.33
CA ALA A 22 15.51 7.40 0.20
C ALA A 22 15.61 7.83 -1.27
N MET A 23 16.26 7.04 -2.13
CA MET A 23 16.30 7.30 -3.57
C MET A 23 14.91 7.19 -4.21
N GLU A 24 14.14 6.14 -3.89
CA GLU A 24 12.78 5.94 -4.41
C GLU A 24 11.85 7.11 -4.04
N LEU A 25 11.83 7.51 -2.76
CA LEU A 25 11.01 8.62 -2.27
C LEU A 25 11.42 9.98 -2.85
N LYS A 26 12.68 10.14 -3.25
CA LYS A 26 13.18 11.35 -3.93
C LYS A 26 12.98 11.31 -5.45
N GLY A 27 12.43 10.24 -6.01
CA GLY A 27 12.32 10.04 -7.46
C GLY A 27 13.68 9.88 -8.15
N ILE A 28 14.73 9.50 -7.40
CA ILE A 28 16.07 9.26 -7.96
C ILE A 28 16.11 7.83 -8.50
N PRO A 29 16.37 7.62 -9.80
CA PRO A 29 16.49 6.28 -10.37
C PRO A 29 17.61 5.49 -9.71
N TYR A 30 17.33 4.23 -9.36
CA TYR A 30 18.31 3.32 -8.75
C TYR A 30 18.11 1.88 -9.27
N ASN A 31 19.17 1.07 -9.19
CA ASN A 31 19.15 -0.31 -9.68
C ASN A 31 19.24 -1.31 -8.52
N LYS A 32 18.09 -1.88 -8.12
CA LYS A 32 17.99 -2.91 -7.07
C LYS A 32 18.98 -4.07 -7.27
N ALA A 33 19.16 -4.55 -8.51
CA ALA A 33 20.05 -5.66 -8.78
C ALA A 33 21.52 -5.29 -8.59
N GLN A 34 21.90 -4.04 -8.86
CA GLN A 34 23.23 -3.52 -8.57
C GLN A 34 23.48 -3.41 -7.07
N HIS A 35 22.59 -2.76 -6.32
CA HIS A 35 22.70 -2.68 -4.85
C HIS A 35 22.78 -4.06 -4.20
N ASN A 36 21.98 -5.02 -4.66
CA ASN A 36 22.05 -6.40 -4.19
C ASN A 36 23.41 -7.07 -4.47
N ARG A 37 24.01 -6.82 -5.64
CA ARG A 37 25.35 -7.36 -5.99
C ARG A 37 26.45 -6.74 -5.13
N GLU A 38 26.40 -5.43 -4.92
CA GLU A 38 27.37 -4.70 -4.10
C GLU A 38 27.28 -5.11 -2.62
N LEU A 39 26.05 -5.23 -2.10
CA LEU A 39 25.81 -5.73 -0.75
C LEU A 39 26.32 -7.16 -0.59
N ALA A 40 26.08 -8.04 -1.55
CA ALA A 40 26.52 -9.44 -1.48
C ALA A 40 28.05 -9.58 -1.28
N GLN A 41 28.86 -8.66 -1.80
CA GLN A 41 30.32 -8.65 -1.61
C GLN A 41 30.74 -8.42 -0.16
N ARG A 42 29.86 -7.84 0.66
CA ARG A 42 30.08 -7.53 2.08
C ARG A 42 29.46 -8.56 3.02
N LEU A 43 28.66 -9.49 2.49
CA LEU A 43 27.93 -10.50 3.26
C LEU A 43 28.62 -11.86 3.18
N ASN A 44 28.36 -12.74 4.15
CA ASN A 44 29.00 -14.04 4.21
C ASN A 44 28.33 -15.04 3.26
N ASN A 45 28.67 -14.96 1.97
CA ASN A 45 28.20 -15.86 0.91
C ASN A 45 26.66 -15.97 0.84
N ARG A 46 25.96 -14.84 1.07
CA ARG A 46 24.49 -14.78 0.92
C ARG A 46 24.12 -14.82 -0.55
N SER A 47 23.16 -15.68 -0.90
CA SER A 47 22.63 -15.74 -2.26
C SER A 47 21.77 -14.51 -2.57
N LYS A 48 21.61 -14.19 -3.87
CA LYS A 48 20.68 -13.15 -4.33
C LYS A 48 19.28 -13.32 -3.73
N GLY A 49 18.72 -14.54 -3.79
CA GLY A 49 17.41 -14.83 -3.24
C GLY A 49 17.31 -14.62 -1.72
N SER A 50 18.39 -14.91 -0.98
CA SER A 50 18.44 -14.64 0.46
C SER A 50 18.42 -13.14 0.77
N ILE A 51 19.07 -12.31 -0.04
CA ILE A 51 19.08 -10.85 0.10
C ILE A 51 17.69 -10.29 -0.23
N GLU A 52 17.10 -10.71 -1.35
CA GLU A 52 15.76 -10.27 -1.77
C GLU A 52 14.70 -10.64 -0.73
N MET A 53 14.72 -11.87 -0.20
CA MET A 53 13.84 -12.27 0.90
C MET A 53 14.02 -11.39 2.13
N LYS A 54 15.25 -11.00 2.45
CA LYS A 54 15.51 -10.15 3.61
C LYS A 54 15.02 -8.72 3.38
N HIS A 55 15.11 -8.17 2.17
CA HIS A 55 14.45 -6.91 1.80
C HIS A 55 12.91 -7.02 1.90
N MET A 56 12.33 -8.14 1.46
CA MET A 56 10.90 -8.42 1.64
C MET A 56 10.49 -8.45 3.12
N ASN A 57 11.36 -8.95 4.00
CA ASN A 57 11.15 -8.90 5.44
C ASN A 57 11.20 -7.47 5.99
N ILE A 58 12.14 -6.64 5.52
CA ILE A 58 12.21 -5.22 5.90
C ILE A 58 10.94 -4.49 5.46
N SER A 59 10.45 -4.72 4.23
CA SER A 59 9.16 -4.14 3.78
C SER A 59 8.00 -4.51 4.69
N ALA A 60 7.93 -5.76 5.17
CA ALA A 60 6.89 -6.18 6.12
C ALA A 60 6.99 -5.45 7.46
N ILE A 61 8.20 -5.29 8.00
CA ILE A 61 8.42 -4.53 9.25
C ILE A 61 8.02 -3.08 9.07
N LEU A 62 8.41 -2.44 7.95
CA LEU A 62 8.03 -1.05 7.67
C LEU A 62 6.51 -0.88 7.61
N HIS A 63 5.79 -1.81 6.97
CA HIS A 63 4.33 -1.81 6.97
C HIS A 63 3.73 -1.98 8.37
N GLU A 64 4.27 -2.89 9.19
CA GLU A 64 3.85 -3.07 10.60
C GLU A 64 4.09 -1.78 11.41
N LEU A 65 5.13 -1.00 11.07
CA LEU A 65 5.48 0.28 11.70
C LEU A 65 4.75 1.49 11.10
N GLY A 66 3.90 1.32 10.08
CA GLY A 66 3.21 2.42 9.41
C GLY A 66 4.12 3.29 8.53
N MET A 67 5.25 2.74 8.05
CA MET A 67 6.20 3.40 7.17
C MET A 67 6.03 2.92 5.71
N PRO A 68 6.30 3.79 4.71
CA PRO A 68 6.39 3.34 3.32
C PRO A 68 7.55 2.35 3.13
N SER A 69 7.44 1.51 2.11
CA SER A 69 8.44 0.52 1.76
C SER A 69 8.71 0.55 0.25
N ILE A 70 9.84 -0.04 -0.17
CA ILE A 70 10.20 -0.09 -1.58
C ILE A 70 9.17 -0.93 -2.34
N SER A 71 8.52 -0.31 -3.32
CA SER A 71 7.42 -0.90 -4.10
C SER A 71 7.79 -2.23 -4.77
N GLY A 72 9.08 -2.37 -5.10
CA GLY A 72 9.64 -3.54 -5.75
C GLY A 72 9.89 -4.76 -4.88
N TYR A 73 9.67 -4.70 -3.56
CA TYR A 73 9.86 -5.81 -2.63
C TYR A 73 8.57 -6.15 -1.90
N LYS A 74 7.93 -7.26 -2.31
CA LYS A 74 6.70 -7.78 -1.68
C LYS A 74 6.91 -8.04 -0.19
N PRO A 75 6.12 -7.46 0.73
CA PRO A 75 6.22 -7.74 2.16
C PRO A 75 6.12 -9.24 2.48
N TYR A 76 7.05 -9.74 3.30
CA TYR A 76 7.06 -11.13 3.78
C TYR A 76 7.27 -11.17 5.30
N SER A 77 6.23 -11.55 6.05
CA SER A 77 6.17 -11.43 7.52
C SER A 77 6.89 -12.55 8.29
N ASN A 78 7.53 -13.50 7.60
CA ASN A 78 8.35 -14.54 8.20
C ASN A 78 9.81 -14.08 8.29
N TYR A 79 10.18 -13.55 9.46
CA TYR A 79 11.53 -13.05 9.74
C TYR A 79 11.97 -13.30 11.19
N GLN A 80 13.26 -13.05 11.47
CA GLN A 80 13.86 -13.12 12.80
C GLN A 80 13.30 -12.01 13.71
N ARG A 81 12.16 -12.28 14.36
CA ARG A 81 11.42 -11.34 15.23
C ARG A 81 12.27 -10.72 16.36
N ASN A 82 13.33 -11.40 16.79
CA ASN A 82 14.21 -10.95 17.89
C ASN A 82 15.41 -10.11 17.43
N LEU A 83 15.57 -9.83 16.13
CA LEU A 83 16.76 -9.13 15.62
C LEU A 83 16.42 -8.08 14.56
N LEU A 84 15.67 -8.47 13.52
CA LEU A 84 15.45 -7.57 12.39
C LEU A 84 14.60 -6.34 12.74
N PRO A 85 13.50 -6.45 13.52
CA PRO A 85 12.72 -5.27 13.92
C PRO A 85 13.53 -4.25 14.71
N ASP A 86 14.34 -4.72 15.67
CA ASP A 86 15.16 -3.84 16.50
C ASP A 86 16.21 -3.10 15.65
N ALA A 87 16.87 -3.79 14.71
CA ALA A 87 17.82 -3.16 13.80
C ALA A 87 17.17 -2.12 12.87
N VAL A 88 15.93 -2.37 12.39
CA VAL A 88 15.16 -1.41 11.60
C VAL A 88 14.82 -0.17 12.42
N LEU A 89 14.34 -0.35 13.65
CA LEU A 89 14.00 0.75 14.57
C LEU A 89 15.22 1.58 14.95
N ASP A 90 16.32 0.94 15.33
CA ASP A 90 17.57 1.61 15.68
C ASP A 90 18.12 2.40 14.49
N ARG A 91 18.08 1.85 13.27
CA ARG A 91 18.53 2.58 12.08
C ARG A 91 17.63 3.74 11.71
N LEU A 92 16.31 3.64 11.90
CA LEU A 92 15.38 4.77 11.71
C LEU A 92 15.65 5.88 12.73
N ALA A 93 15.87 5.53 14.00
CA ALA A 93 16.22 6.48 15.04
C ALA A 93 17.56 7.18 14.76
N ALA A 94 18.52 6.47 14.18
CA ALA A 94 19.82 7.02 13.79
C ALA A 94 19.80 7.77 12.45
N ASN A 95 18.68 7.79 11.71
CA ASN A 95 18.56 8.41 10.39
C ASN A 95 17.35 9.37 10.33
N PRO A 96 17.43 10.55 10.98
CA PRO A 96 16.36 11.54 10.94
C PRO A 96 16.08 12.05 9.53
N ASP A 97 17.10 12.11 8.67
CA ASP A 97 16.97 12.56 7.27
C ASP A 97 16.01 11.67 6.48
N LEU A 98 16.06 10.34 6.66
CA LEU A 98 15.08 9.44 6.03
C LEU A 98 13.65 9.72 6.51
N THR A 99 13.48 9.97 7.80
CA THR A 99 12.15 10.27 8.37
C THR A 99 11.61 11.59 7.80
N GLU A 100 12.47 12.58 7.62
CA GLU A 100 12.11 13.86 7.00
C GLU A 100 11.79 13.70 5.51
N ILE A 101 12.52 12.85 4.78
CA ILE A 101 12.19 12.49 3.39
C ILE A 101 10.79 11.85 3.32
N VAL A 102 10.49 10.89 4.21
CA VAL A 102 9.18 10.24 4.29
C VAL A 102 8.08 11.27 4.59
N ARG A 103 8.30 12.18 5.55
CA ARG A 103 7.32 13.23 5.88
C ARG A 103 7.02 14.11 4.67
N ASN A 104 8.06 14.64 4.03
CA ASN A 104 7.92 15.49 2.86
C ASN A 104 7.22 14.75 1.72
N ASP A 105 7.53 13.46 1.51
CA ASP A 105 6.87 12.64 0.51
C ASP A 105 5.37 12.48 0.79
N VAL A 106 5.00 12.15 2.03
CA VAL A 106 3.61 11.97 2.47
C VAL A 106 2.80 13.26 2.30
N ASP A 107 3.35 14.39 2.75
CA ASP A 107 2.68 15.69 2.76
C ASP A 107 2.58 16.32 1.36
N SER A 108 3.45 15.90 0.43
CA SER A 108 3.45 16.40 -0.94
C SER A 108 2.10 16.22 -1.63
N ALA A 109 1.61 17.31 -2.24
CA ALA A 109 0.42 17.29 -3.07
C ALA A 109 0.57 16.32 -4.25
N VAL A 110 -0.55 15.77 -4.71
CA VAL A 110 -0.60 14.86 -5.85
C VAL A 110 -1.64 15.35 -6.85
N GLU A 111 -1.26 15.37 -8.11
CA GLU A 111 -2.15 15.65 -9.24
C GLU A 111 -2.59 14.35 -9.90
N VAL A 112 -3.67 14.40 -10.69
CA VAL A 112 -4.13 13.24 -11.47
C VAL A 112 -3.11 12.96 -12.58
N PRO A 113 -2.45 11.78 -12.59
CA PRO A 113 -1.48 11.46 -13.62
C PRO A 113 -2.15 11.33 -14.99
N THR A 114 -1.46 11.80 -16.03
CA THR A 114 -1.88 11.54 -17.40
C THR A 114 -1.30 10.20 -17.86
N VAL A 115 -2.15 9.33 -18.40
CA VAL A 115 -1.75 8.03 -18.97
C VAL A 115 -2.26 7.91 -20.39
N THR A 116 -1.50 7.25 -21.27
CA THR A 116 -1.87 7.08 -22.69
C THR A 116 -3.11 6.21 -22.85
N ASP A 117 -3.15 5.08 -22.14
CA ASP A 117 -4.31 4.18 -22.08
C ASP A 117 -4.57 3.84 -20.62
N ILE A 118 -5.73 4.29 -20.12
CA ILE A 118 -6.14 4.08 -18.73
C ILE A 118 -6.62 2.65 -18.48
N LEU A 119 -7.13 1.95 -19.52
CA LEU A 119 -7.60 0.57 -19.40
C LEU A 119 -6.42 -0.39 -19.26
N ASP A 120 -5.28 -0.09 -19.90
CA ASP A 120 -4.01 -0.81 -19.75
C ASP A 120 -3.43 -0.74 -18.33
N ARG A 121 -3.97 0.12 -17.46
CA ARG A 121 -3.53 0.23 -16.06
C ARG A 121 -4.16 -0.85 -15.18
N LEU A 122 -5.14 -1.60 -15.68
CA LEU A 122 -5.79 -2.67 -14.96
C LEU A 122 -4.87 -3.90 -14.85
N GLU A 123 -4.55 -4.29 -13.62
CA GLU A 123 -3.81 -5.50 -13.29
C GLU A 123 -4.71 -6.57 -12.66
N THR A 124 -4.24 -7.81 -12.72
CA THR A 124 -4.83 -8.90 -11.93
C THR A 124 -4.58 -8.66 -10.43
N PRO A 125 -5.59 -8.81 -9.57
CA PRO A 125 -5.39 -8.74 -8.12
C PRO A 125 -4.38 -9.78 -7.64
N PRO A 126 -3.57 -9.47 -6.61
CA PRO A 126 -2.64 -10.44 -6.06
C PRO A 126 -3.40 -11.63 -5.45
N THR A 127 -2.82 -12.82 -5.54
CA THR A 127 -3.38 -14.00 -4.87
C THR A 127 -3.26 -13.86 -3.36
N MET A 128 -4.40 -13.99 -2.68
CA MET A 128 -4.47 -13.96 -1.23
C MET A 128 -4.03 -15.30 -0.66
N ASN A 129 -2.78 -15.37 -0.19
CA ASN A 129 -2.34 -16.47 0.65
C ASN A 129 -2.64 -16.10 2.11
N MET A 130 -3.86 -16.37 2.57
CA MET A 130 -4.22 -16.19 3.99
C MET A 130 -3.20 -16.96 4.84
N PRO A 131 -2.38 -16.29 5.66
CA PRO A 131 -1.44 -16.99 6.50
C PRO A 131 -2.23 -17.89 7.47
N LYS A 132 -1.82 -19.15 7.59
CA LYS A 132 -2.26 -20.00 8.70
C LYS A 132 -1.83 -19.28 9.98
N LYS A 133 -2.81 -18.87 10.81
CA LYS A 133 -2.70 -18.26 12.16
C LYS A 133 -1.25 -17.85 12.52
N SER A 134 -0.97 -16.55 12.45
CA SER A 134 0.30 -16.01 12.96
C SER A 134 0.50 -16.44 14.42
N LYS A 135 1.64 -17.09 14.69
CA LYS A 135 2.12 -17.29 16.06
C LYS A 135 2.22 -15.93 16.75
N GLU A 136 1.89 -15.90 18.04
CA GLU A 136 1.89 -14.73 18.91
C GLU A 136 3.03 -13.76 18.57
N THR A 137 2.65 -12.53 18.23
CA THR A 137 3.54 -11.41 17.96
C THR A 137 4.21 -10.99 19.25
N ARG A 138 5.52 -11.22 19.37
CA ARG A 138 6.34 -10.46 20.32
C ARG A 138 6.36 -9.01 19.84
N GLU A 139 5.96 -8.07 20.70
CA GLU A 139 6.17 -6.64 20.44
C GLU A 139 7.68 -6.37 20.37
N PRO A 140 8.17 -5.59 19.39
CA PRO A 140 9.57 -5.20 19.31
C PRO A 140 10.02 -4.60 20.65
N THR A 141 11.16 -5.05 21.17
CA THR A 141 11.74 -4.55 22.43
C THR A 141 12.80 -3.47 22.19
N GLY A 142 12.97 -3.04 20.93
CA GLY A 142 13.86 -1.95 20.56
C GLY A 142 13.68 -0.74 21.45
N LYS A 143 14.77 0.01 21.65
CA LYS A 143 14.77 1.20 22.50
C LYS A 143 13.84 2.31 22.01
N TYR A 144 13.40 2.22 20.75
CA TYR A 144 12.65 3.24 20.04
C TYR A 144 11.33 2.71 19.51
N THR A 145 10.28 3.52 19.60
CA THR A 145 8.98 3.27 18.97
C THR A 145 8.73 4.34 17.91
N ILE A 146 8.25 3.92 16.73
CA ILE A 146 7.75 4.89 15.75
C ILE A 146 6.38 5.37 16.24
N ARG A 147 6.29 6.66 16.53
CA ARG A 147 5.05 7.29 17.03
C ARG A 147 4.09 7.66 15.90
N THR A 148 4.61 7.90 14.70
CA THR A 148 3.84 8.43 13.57
C THR A 148 3.59 7.34 12.54
N ASN A 149 2.32 7.05 12.27
CA ASN A 149 1.94 6.16 11.17
C ASN A 149 1.84 6.99 9.87
N PHE A 150 2.92 7.02 9.10
CA PHE A 150 3.02 7.75 7.85
C PHE A 150 2.11 7.21 6.73
N LEU A 151 1.86 5.90 6.70
CA LEU A 151 0.88 5.31 5.79
C LEU A 151 -0.55 5.80 6.10
N LYS A 152 -0.89 5.98 7.37
CA LYS A 152 -2.18 6.55 7.76
C LYS A 152 -2.28 8.03 7.39
N LEU A 153 -1.19 8.79 7.58
CA LEU A 153 -1.13 10.20 7.14
C LEU A 153 -1.26 10.32 5.62
N GLU A 154 -0.61 9.45 4.85
CA GLU A 154 -0.72 9.42 3.39
C GLU A 154 -2.13 9.08 2.93
N ALA A 155 -2.76 8.07 3.54
CA ALA A 155 -4.14 7.72 3.24
C ALA A 155 -5.13 8.85 3.58
N ALA A 156 -4.78 9.73 4.53
CA ALA A 156 -5.56 10.92 4.87
C ALA A 156 -5.20 12.15 4.00
N ASN A 157 -4.23 12.05 3.09
CA ASN A 157 -3.86 13.15 2.21
C ASN A 157 -4.99 13.40 1.20
N LYS A 158 -5.70 14.52 1.39
CA LYS A 158 -6.85 14.89 0.56
C LYS A 158 -6.52 14.99 -0.92
N SER A 159 -5.37 15.54 -1.29
CA SER A 159 -4.99 15.67 -2.71
C SER A 159 -4.81 14.31 -3.38
N LEU A 160 -4.25 13.34 -2.66
CA LEU A 160 -4.09 11.97 -3.15
C LEU A 160 -5.44 11.26 -3.28
N GLY A 161 -6.31 11.40 -2.28
CA GLY A 161 -7.66 10.85 -2.31
C GLY A 161 -8.46 11.40 -3.49
N ASP A 162 -8.58 12.73 -3.57
CA ASP A 162 -9.32 13.43 -4.63
C ASP A 162 -8.77 13.07 -6.03
N ALA A 163 -7.43 13.00 -6.20
CA ALA A 163 -6.82 12.63 -7.48
C ALA A 163 -7.06 11.15 -7.84
N GLY A 164 -7.01 10.27 -6.85
CA GLY A 164 -7.28 8.85 -7.02
C GLY A 164 -8.73 8.55 -7.41
N GLU A 165 -9.68 9.21 -6.74
CA GLU A 165 -11.11 9.14 -7.09
C GLU A 165 -11.36 9.62 -8.52
N GLN A 166 -10.74 10.75 -8.91
CA GLN A 166 -10.85 11.26 -10.28
C GLN A 166 -10.25 10.28 -11.32
N PHE A 167 -9.14 9.63 -10.98
CA PHE A 167 -8.56 8.59 -11.84
C PHE A 167 -9.48 7.38 -11.97
N ALA A 168 -10.06 6.90 -10.87
CA ALA A 168 -11.04 5.80 -10.89
C ALA A 168 -12.29 6.15 -11.71
N LEU A 169 -12.80 7.38 -11.59
CA LEU A 169 -13.93 7.87 -12.36
C LEU A 169 -13.64 7.85 -13.87
N ASN A 170 -12.46 8.31 -14.26
CA ASN A 170 -12.01 8.29 -15.65
C ASN A 170 -11.86 6.85 -16.17
N PHE A 171 -11.33 5.94 -15.35
CA PHE A 171 -11.22 4.53 -15.67
C PHE A 171 -12.59 3.89 -15.90
N GLU A 172 -13.54 4.09 -14.99
CA GLU A 172 -14.89 3.50 -15.10
C GLU A 172 -15.65 4.02 -16.32
N ARG A 173 -15.51 5.32 -16.65
CA ARG A 173 -16.07 5.87 -17.90
C ARG A 173 -15.47 5.20 -19.13
N ALA A 174 -14.14 5.13 -19.20
CA ALA A 174 -13.45 4.48 -20.31
C ALA A 174 -13.86 3.00 -20.44
N TRP A 175 -14.02 2.31 -19.31
CA TRP A 175 -14.42 0.91 -19.27
C TRP A 175 -15.84 0.69 -19.77
N LEU A 176 -16.81 1.51 -19.36
CA LEU A 176 -18.18 1.43 -19.90
C LEU A 176 -18.24 1.77 -21.39
N ILE A 177 -17.52 2.81 -21.83
CA ILE A 177 -17.45 3.19 -23.25
C ILE A 177 -16.83 2.05 -24.08
N SER A 178 -15.77 1.39 -23.59
CA SER A 178 -15.18 0.24 -24.29
C SER A 178 -16.13 -0.95 -24.42
N HIS A 179 -17.18 -1.02 -23.60
CA HIS A 179 -18.25 -2.01 -23.68
C HIS A 179 -19.50 -1.50 -24.45
N GLY A 180 -19.40 -0.35 -25.12
CA GLY A 180 -20.50 0.26 -25.88
C GLY A 180 -21.63 0.80 -24.99
N LYS A 181 -21.30 1.23 -23.76
CA LYS A 181 -22.26 1.69 -22.74
C LYS A 181 -22.11 3.17 -22.43
N ASP A 182 -21.98 3.99 -23.46
CA ASP A 182 -21.83 5.45 -23.39
C ASP A 182 -22.90 6.10 -22.49
N SER A 183 -24.17 5.70 -22.68
CA SER A 183 -25.28 6.21 -21.87
C SER A 183 -25.25 5.83 -20.38
N LEU A 184 -24.52 4.77 -20.01
CA LEU A 184 -24.25 4.44 -18.60
C LEU A 184 -23.02 5.20 -18.10
N ALA A 185 -22.00 5.38 -18.94
CA ALA A 185 -20.80 6.16 -18.61
C ALA A 185 -21.16 7.62 -18.24
N ASP A 186 -22.13 8.21 -18.95
CA ASP A 186 -22.66 9.55 -18.67
C ASP A 186 -23.41 9.65 -17.34
N LYS A 187 -23.86 8.51 -16.79
CA LYS A 187 -24.62 8.42 -15.53
C LYS A 187 -23.73 8.10 -14.33
N ILE A 188 -22.43 7.85 -14.52
CA ILE A 188 -21.52 7.60 -13.39
C ILE A 188 -21.52 8.83 -12.47
N GLU A 189 -21.71 8.59 -11.17
CA GLU A 189 -21.75 9.63 -10.14
C GLU A 189 -20.53 9.53 -9.23
N HIS A 190 -19.90 10.68 -8.96
CA HIS A 190 -18.87 10.82 -7.93
C HIS A 190 -19.54 11.16 -6.60
N VAL A 191 -20.03 10.11 -5.93
CA VAL A 191 -20.87 10.19 -4.72
C VAL A 191 -20.18 10.93 -3.58
N ALA A 192 -18.88 10.70 -3.38
CA ALA A 192 -18.10 11.43 -2.35
C ALA A 192 -18.18 12.95 -2.51
N LYS A 193 -18.28 13.47 -3.75
CA LYS A 193 -18.40 14.91 -4.02
C LYS A 193 -19.84 15.43 -3.96
N THR A 194 -20.82 14.62 -4.37
CA THR A 194 -22.23 15.04 -4.46
C THR A 194 -23.00 14.87 -3.15
N GLN A 195 -22.70 13.82 -2.39
CA GLN A 195 -23.42 13.42 -1.17
C GLN A 195 -22.53 13.43 0.09
N GLY A 196 -21.22 13.56 -0.08
CA GLY A 196 -20.23 13.55 1.00
C GLY A 196 -19.82 12.14 1.45
N ASP A 197 -18.93 12.05 2.43
CA ASP A 197 -18.28 10.80 2.88
C ASP A 197 -19.22 9.82 3.63
N GLY A 198 -20.51 10.17 3.78
CA GLY A 198 -21.50 9.40 4.53
C GLY A 198 -22.07 8.19 3.79
N ALA A 199 -21.91 8.12 2.47
CA ALA A 199 -22.52 7.07 1.64
C ALA A 199 -21.89 5.68 1.81
N GLY A 200 -20.62 5.61 2.24
CA GLY A 200 -19.89 4.35 2.43
C GLY A 200 -19.22 3.80 1.16
N PHE A 201 -19.19 4.60 0.09
CA PHE A 201 -18.47 4.37 -1.17
C PHE A 201 -18.27 5.70 -1.92
N ASP A 202 -17.33 5.74 -2.86
CA ASP A 202 -16.92 6.98 -3.55
C ASP A 202 -17.60 7.21 -4.90
N ILE A 203 -17.79 6.14 -5.67
CA ILE A 203 -18.28 6.21 -7.07
C ILE A 203 -19.43 5.24 -7.26
N ARG A 204 -20.53 5.72 -7.83
CA ARG A 204 -21.60 4.88 -8.37
C ARG A 204 -21.38 4.68 -9.85
N SER A 205 -21.03 3.46 -10.24
CA SER A 205 -20.86 3.02 -11.62
C SER A 205 -21.88 1.90 -11.94
N PHE A 206 -21.73 1.24 -13.08
CA PHE A 206 -22.64 0.22 -13.56
C PHE A 206 -21.90 -0.95 -14.17
N GLU A 207 -22.45 -2.15 -14.07
CA GLU A 207 -22.12 -3.26 -14.95
C GLU A 207 -22.68 -3.00 -16.37
N PRO A 208 -22.21 -3.71 -17.41
CA PRO A 208 -22.71 -3.52 -18.78
C PRO A 208 -24.20 -3.86 -18.97
N ASP A 209 -24.78 -4.62 -18.05
CA ASP A 209 -26.22 -4.92 -17.99
C ASP A 209 -27.05 -3.84 -17.27
N GLY A 210 -26.38 -2.82 -16.69
CA GLY A 210 -27.00 -1.72 -15.95
C GLY A 210 -27.12 -1.95 -14.44
N THR A 211 -26.67 -3.09 -13.92
CA THR A 211 -26.60 -3.34 -12.47
C THR A 211 -25.67 -2.35 -11.79
N ASP A 212 -26.03 -1.83 -10.61
CA ASP A 212 -25.17 -0.90 -9.86
C ASP A 212 -23.82 -1.53 -9.46
N ARG A 213 -22.77 -0.71 -9.52
CA ARG A 213 -21.47 -0.94 -8.90
C ARG A 213 -21.19 0.19 -7.91
N PHE A 214 -21.09 -0.15 -6.63
CA PHE A 214 -20.65 0.77 -5.57
C PHE A 214 -19.15 0.61 -5.39
N ILE A 215 -18.39 1.63 -5.80
CA ILE A 215 -16.94 1.57 -5.85
C ILE A 215 -16.35 2.42 -4.73
N GLU A 216 -15.55 1.77 -3.90
CA GLU A 216 -14.65 2.39 -2.94
C GLU A 216 -13.24 2.48 -3.55
N VAL A 217 -12.64 3.67 -3.51
CA VAL A 217 -11.34 3.95 -4.09
C VAL A 217 -10.31 4.11 -2.99
N LYS A 218 -9.31 3.23 -3.00
CA LYS A 218 -8.16 3.31 -2.09
C LYS A 218 -6.91 3.54 -2.91
N THR A 219 -6.33 4.73 -2.77
CA THR A 219 -5.17 5.17 -3.57
C THR A 219 -3.91 5.20 -2.71
N THR A 220 -2.76 4.89 -3.29
CA THR A 220 -1.46 5.08 -2.65
C THR A 220 -0.38 5.46 -3.65
N LYS A 221 0.57 6.30 -3.23
CA LYS A 221 1.79 6.62 -3.99
C LYS A 221 2.70 5.40 -4.15
N TYR A 222 2.61 4.46 -3.21
CA TYR A 222 3.54 3.35 -3.04
C TYR A 222 3.08 2.07 -3.76
N GLY A 223 3.77 0.94 -3.51
CA GLY A 223 3.52 -0.32 -4.17
C GLY A 223 2.18 -1.00 -3.85
N ARG A 224 1.82 -1.98 -4.68
CA ARG A 224 0.54 -2.71 -4.63
C ARG A 224 0.19 -3.42 -3.31
N TYR A 225 1.17 -3.63 -2.44
CA TYR A 225 1.01 -4.32 -1.16
C TYR A 225 0.97 -3.36 0.03
N SER A 226 1.01 -2.04 -0.21
CA SER A 226 0.88 -1.04 0.84
C SER A 226 -0.47 -1.17 1.54
N PRO A 227 -0.48 -1.23 2.89
CA PRO A 227 -1.69 -1.18 3.69
C PRO A 227 -2.56 0.03 3.31
N PHE A 228 -3.85 -0.12 3.52
CA PHE A 228 -4.82 0.96 3.40
C PHE A 228 -5.81 0.87 4.56
N PHE A 229 -6.54 1.94 4.77
CA PHE A 229 -7.45 2.10 5.90
C PHE A 229 -8.87 2.19 5.39
N VAL A 230 -9.78 1.57 6.12
CA VAL A 230 -11.21 1.50 5.79
C VAL A 230 -11.97 2.01 7.00
N SER A 231 -12.94 2.91 6.79
CA SER A 231 -13.77 3.42 7.87
C SER A 231 -14.80 2.38 8.32
N ALA A 232 -15.35 2.55 9.52
CA ALA A 232 -16.42 1.68 10.01
C ALA A 232 -17.69 1.77 9.13
N ASN A 233 -17.90 2.90 8.45
CA ASN A 233 -19.01 3.11 7.54
C ASN A 233 -18.82 2.31 6.23
N GLU A 234 -17.65 2.45 5.60
CA GLU A 234 -17.27 1.71 4.40
C GLU A 234 -17.31 0.19 4.64
N LEU A 235 -16.77 -0.26 5.78
CA LEU A 235 -16.77 -1.69 6.11
C LEU A 235 -18.21 -2.23 6.20
N ARG A 236 -19.08 -1.55 6.96
CA ARG A 236 -20.49 -1.93 7.11
C ARG A 236 -21.22 -1.91 5.77
N PHE A 237 -21.06 -0.83 4.99
CA PHE A 237 -21.69 -0.72 3.67
C PHE A 237 -21.24 -1.85 2.73
N SER A 238 -19.95 -2.20 2.75
CA SER A 238 -19.41 -3.30 1.94
C SER A 238 -20.01 -4.67 2.31
N GLU A 239 -20.39 -4.87 3.58
CA GLU A 239 -21.02 -6.09 4.06
C GLU A 239 -22.50 -6.15 3.66
N GLU A 240 -23.24 -5.05 3.82
CA GLU A 240 -24.66 -4.93 3.46
C GLU A 240 -24.89 -5.02 1.95
N HIS A 241 -23.96 -4.49 1.14
CA HIS A 241 -24.06 -4.41 -0.31
C HIS A 241 -23.03 -5.28 -1.05
N ALA A 242 -22.52 -6.34 -0.41
CA ALA A 242 -21.40 -7.15 -0.92
C ALA A 242 -21.52 -7.60 -2.39
N LYS A 243 -22.72 -7.86 -2.88
CA LYS A 243 -22.95 -8.26 -4.29
C LYS A 243 -22.58 -7.16 -5.30
N TYR A 244 -22.77 -5.90 -4.92
CA TYR A 244 -22.60 -4.73 -5.78
C TYR A 244 -21.38 -3.89 -5.37
N TYR A 245 -20.66 -4.28 -4.32
CA TYR A 245 -19.53 -3.54 -3.79
C TYR A 245 -18.22 -3.96 -4.47
N HIS A 246 -17.43 -2.95 -4.86
CA HIS A 246 -16.14 -3.11 -5.49
C HIS A 246 -15.12 -2.21 -4.78
N LEU A 247 -13.93 -2.74 -4.51
CA LEU A 247 -12.82 -1.96 -4.02
C LEU A 247 -11.77 -1.81 -5.12
N HIS A 248 -11.51 -0.57 -5.51
CA HIS A 248 -10.49 -0.18 -6.47
C HIS A 248 -9.21 0.19 -5.71
N ARG A 249 -8.17 -0.65 -5.80
CA ARG A 249 -6.83 -0.27 -5.30
C ARG A 249 -6.01 0.33 -6.42
N ILE A 250 -5.72 1.61 -6.28
CA ILE A 250 -4.80 2.34 -7.14
C ILE A 250 -3.46 2.48 -6.42
N PHE A 251 -2.37 2.13 -7.08
CA PHE A 251 -1.02 2.10 -6.51
C PHE A 251 0.00 2.60 -7.53
N GLN A 252 1.23 2.85 -7.08
CA GLN A 252 2.30 3.50 -7.86
C GLN A 252 1.82 4.81 -8.48
N PHE A 253 0.95 5.52 -7.75
CA PHE A 253 0.06 6.50 -8.37
C PHE A 253 0.79 7.70 -8.97
N ARG A 254 1.99 8.05 -8.50
CA ARG A 254 2.71 9.23 -8.99
C ARG A 254 3.30 9.07 -10.39
N ASP A 255 3.92 7.92 -10.65
CA ASP A 255 4.77 7.76 -11.84
C ASP A 255 4.06 6.94 -12.92
N ASP A 256 3.53 5.79 -12.52
CA ASP A 256 2.97 4.80 -13.44
C ASP A 256 1.78 4.11 -12.76
N PRO A 257 0.65 4.83 -12.61
CA PRO A 257 -0.47 4.35 -11.83
C PRO A 257 -0.96 3.00 -12.37
N ARG A 258 -1.26 2.12 -11.43
CA ARG A 258 -1.83 0.79 -11.68
C ARG A 258 -3.05 0.61 -10.79
N LEU A 259 -4.00 -0.18 -11.28
CA LEU A 259 -5.29 -0.41 -10.65
C LEU A 259 -5.57 -1.90 -10.62
N PHE A 260 -6.09 -2.41 -9.50
CA PHE A 260 -6.84 -3.65 -9.51
C PHE A 260 -8.18 -3.47 -8.79
N SER A 261 -9.18 -4.27 -9.17
CA SER A 261 -10.52 -4.23 -8.57
C SER A 261 -10.85 -5.58 -7.95
N LEU A 262 -11.49 -5.55 -6.77
CA LEU A 262 -11.99 -6.73 -6.07
C LEU A 262 -13.47 -6.53 -5.75
N SER A 263 -14.31 -7.49 -6.15
CA SER A 263 -15.74 -7.50 -5.84
C SER A 263 -16.02 -8.25 -4.53
N GLY A 264 -17.03 -7.82 -3.78
CA GLY A 264 -17.38 -8.39 -2.48
C GLY A 264 -17.02 -7.48 -1.31
N SER A 265 -17.49 -7.85 -0.13
CA SER A 265 -17.18 -7.12 1.11
C SER A 265 -15.68 -7.07 1.38
N VAL A 266 -15.23 -6.00 2.05
CA VAL A 266 -13.82 -5.81 2.38
C VAL A 266 -13.28 -6.97 3.22
N GLY A 267 -14.03 -7.42 4.24
CA GLY A 267 -13.62 -8.52 5.12
C GLY A 267 -13.48 -9.88 4.43
N LYS A 268 -14.10 -10.10 3.26
CA LYS A 268 -13.89 -11.30 2.45
C LYS A 268 -12.56 -11.27 1.69
N ASN A 269 -12.15 -10.07 1.28
CA ASN A 269 -11.03 -9.86 0.37
C ASN A 269 -9.74 -9.43 1.07
N PHE A 270 -9.80 -8.99 2.33
CA PHE A 270 -8.67 -8.43 3.08
C PHE A 270 -8.63 -8.92 4.53
N ILE A 271 -7.42 -8.97 5.11
CA ILE A 271 -7.23 -9.19 6.55
C ILE A 271 -7.38 -7.84 7.24
N LEU A 272 -8.38 -7.71 8.10
CA LEU A 272 -8.63 -6.50 8.87
C LEU A 272 -7.91 -6.55 10.21
N SER A 273 -7.26 -5.45 10.57
CA SER A 273 -6.70 -5.23 11.90
C SER A 273 -7.29 -3.92 12.46
N PRO A 274 -7.77 -3.92 13.71
CA PRO A 274 -8.33 -2.71 14.29
C PRO A 274 -7.25 -1.64 14.47
N THR A 275 -7.58 -0.39 14.18
CA THR A 275 -6.65 0.74 14.26
C THR A 275 -7.10 1.78 15.29
N GLU A 276 -8.37 2.14 15.28
CA GLU A 276 -8.98 3.07 16.23
C GLU A 276 -10.35 2.56 16.68
N TYR A 277 -10.66 2.83 17.95
CA TYR A 277 -11.96 2.55 18.54
C TYR A 277 -12.55 3.85 19.08
N ARG A 278 -13.83 4.09 18.78
CA ARG A 278 -14.58 5.18 19.41
C ARG A 278 -15.22 4.67 20.70
N ALA A 279 -14.89 5.31 21.82
CA ALA A 279 -15.55 5.09 23.10
C ALA A 279 -16.59 6.18 23.37
N SER A 280 -17.69 5.84 24.04
CA SER A 280 -18.69 6.79 24.53
C SER A 280 -19.30 6.26 25.82
N LEU A 281 -19.67 7.15 26.74
CA LEU A 281 -20.40 6.79 27.96
C LEU A 281 -21.85 6.43 27.59
N SER A 282 -22.34 5.32 28.14
CA SER A 282 -23.73 4.87 28.02
C SER A 282 -24.65 5.65 28.94
#